data_AF-A0A920SP18-F1
#
_entry.id   AF-A0A920SP18-F1
#
_cell.length_a   1.000
_cell.length_b   1.000
_cell.length_c   1.000
_cell.angle_alpha   90.00
_cell.angle_beta   90.00
_cell.angle_gamma   90.00
#
_symmetry.space_group_name_H-M   'P 1'
#
loop_
_entity.id
_entity.type
_entity.pdbx_description
1 polymer ?
#
loop_
_entity_poly.entity_id
_entity_poly.type
_entity_poly.pdbx_seq_one_letter_code
_entity_poly.pdbx_strand_id
1 'polypeptide(L)'
;MEELRASVEEAEAANIYVMAHAYTARAINRALEAGIRSIEHGNYLDQSSCDLFKQHEAYFVPTLATYFALPKEGLAAGLHPSMVAKIGIHLIGV
;
A
#
# COMPACT_ATOMS: atom_id res chain seq x y z
N MET A 1 -14.47 7.37 4.28
CA MET A 1 -14.80 6.23 5.17
C MET A 1 -16.02 5.52 4.64
N GLU A 2 -17.08 6.25 4.27
CA GLU A 2 -18.27 5.67 3.63
C GLU A 2 -17.93 4.79 2.41
N GLU A 3 -17.21 5.31 1.41
CA GLU A 3 -16.86 4.54 0.20
C GLU A 3 -15.96 3.33 0.48
N LEU A 4 -15.03 3.46 1.43
CA LEU A 4 -14.16 2.33 1.82
C LEU A 4 -14.98 1.21 2.47
N ARG A 5 -15.90 1.57 3.37
CA ARG A 5 -16.78 0.62 4.04
C ARG A 5 -17.76 -0.02 3.08
N ALA A 6 -18.35 0.76 2.17
CA ALA A 6 -19.23 0.22 1.12
C ALA A 6 -18.47 -0.80 0.25
N SER A 7 -17.22 -0.52 -0.11
CA SER A 7 -16.39 -1.48 -0.87
C SER A 7 -16.12 -2.77 -0.10
N VAL A 8 -15.90 -2.67 1.21
CA VAL A 8 -15.69 -3.83 2.10
C VAL A 8 -16.99 -4.64 2.23
N GLU A 9 -18.12 -3.99 2.47
CA GLU A 9 -19.44 -4.62 2.57
C GLU A 9 -19.80 -5.42 1.31
N GLU A 10 -19.60 -4.83 0.12
CA GLU A 10 -19.87 -5.52 -1.15
C GLU A 10 -18.92 -6.71 -1.38
N ALA A 11 -17.64 -6.58 -1.00
CA ALA A 11 -16.69 -7.68 -1.10
C ALA A 11 -17.06 -8.84 -0.15
N GLU A 12 -17.45 -8.53 1.09
CA GLU A 12 -17.91 -9.51 2.07
C GLU A 12 -19.18 -10.22 1.60
N ALA A 13 -20.15 -9.49 1.01
CA ALA A 13 -21.36 -10.07 0.43
C ALA A 13 -21.04 -11.07 -0.71
N ALA A 14 -19.94 -10.86 -1.42
CA ALA A 14 -19.41 -11.76 -2.44
C ALA A 14 -18.46 -12.86 -1.90
N ASN A 15 -18.30 -12.99 -0.57
CA ASN A 15 -17.36 -13.92 0.09
C ASN A 15 -15.89 -13.71 -0.33
N ILE A 16 -15.50 -12.48 -0.62
CA ILE A 16 -14.12 -12.07 -0.91
C ILE A 16 -13.72 -10.89 0.00
N TYR A 17 -12.51 -10.36 -0.14
CA TYR A 17 -12.02 -9.22 0.65
C TYR A 17 -11.41 -8.14 -0.24
N VAL A 18 -11.26 -6.94 0.32
CA VAL A 18 -10.65 -5.79 -0.36
C VAL A 18 -9.15 -5.69 -0.05
N MET A 19 -8.36 -5.40 -1.08
CA MET A 19 -7.00 -4.89 -0.96
C MET A 19 -6.96 -3.39 -1.24
N ALA A 20 -6.07 -2.64 -0.60
CA ALA A 20 -5.87 -1.23 -0.88
C ALA A 20 -4.39 -0.87 -1.09
N HIS A 21 -4.17 -0.06 -2.12
CA HIS A 21 -2.91 0.64 -2.33
C HIS A 21 -2.80 1.81 -1.35
N ALA A 22 -1.88 1.73 -0.39
CA ALA A 22 -1.68 2.80 0.59
C ALA A 22 -0.21 2.90 1.03
N TYR A 23 0.26 4.12 1.25
CA TYR A 23 1.67 4.39 1.58
C TYR A 23 1.88 4.88 3.00
N THR A 24 1.12 5.88 3.45
CA THR A 24 1.36 6.58 4.71
C THR A 24 0.55 5.98 5.85
N ALA A 25 1.08 6.01 7.07
CA ALA A 25 0.38 5.52 8.26
C ALA A 25 -1.06 6.04 8.37
N ARG A 26 -1.30 7.34 8.12
CA ARG A 26 -2.67 7.91 8.09
C ARG A 26 -3.60 7.22 7.09
N ALA A 27 -3.12 6.93 5.87
CA ALA A 27 -3.93 6.27 4.85
C ALA A 27 -4.14 4.79 5.18
N ILE A 28 -3.09 4.11 5.66
CA ILE A 28 -3.12 2.71 6.07
C ILE A 28 -4.10 2.50 7.23
N ASN A 29 -4.00 3.30 8.28
CA ASN A 29 -4.85 3.18 9.46
C ASN A 29 -6.33 3.37 9.10
N ARG A 30 -6.66 4.36 8.26
CA ARG A 30 -8.03 4.56 7.76
C ARG A 30 -8.54 3.37 6.95
N ALA A 31 -7.68 2.71 6.19
CA ALA A 31 -8.06 1.53 5.43
C ALA A 31 -8.32 0.33 6.36
N LEU A 32 -7.44 0.09 7.34
CA LEU A 32 -7.60 -0.96 8.34
C LEU A 32 -8.86 -0.76 9.19
N GLU A 33 -9.10 0.47 9.67
CA GLU A 33 -10.32 0.87 10.39
C GLU A 33 -11.61 0.72 9.56
N ALA A 34 -11.49 0.70 8.23
CA ALA A 34 -12.61 0.46 7.32
C ALA A 34 -12.88 -1.02 7.06
N GLY A 35 -12.02 -1.93 7.53
CA GLY A 35 -12.12 -3.37 7.29
C GLY A 35 -11.36 -3.89 6.07
N ILE A 36 -10.49 -3.06 5.46
CA ILE A 36 -9.64 -3.53 4.34
C ILE A 36 -8.64 -4.57 4.88
N ARG A 37 -8.58 -5.72 4.21
CA ARG A 37 -7.87 -6.90 4.71
C ARG A 37 -6.44 -7.03 4.18
N SER A 38 -6.09 -6.39 3.06
CA SER A 38 -4.70 -6.36 2.55
C SER A 38 -4.27 -4.94 2.22
N ILE A 39 -3.06 -4.57 2.63
CA ILE A 39 -2.44 -3.29 2.31
C ILE A 39 -1.22 -3.52 1.44
N GLU A 40 -1.26 -2.95 0.26
CA GLU A 40 -0.19 -3.02 -0.73
C GLU A 40 0.79 -1.87 -0.55
N HIS A 41 2.09 -2.15 -0.74
CA HIS A 41 3.22 -1.23 -0.59
C HIS A 41 3.53 -0.85 0.86
N GLY A 42 2.71 0.01 1.48
CA GLY A 42 2.82 0.44 2.89
C GLY A 42 4.17 1.02 3.33
N ASN A 43 4.93 1.65 2.44
CA ASN A 43 6.33 2.07 2.69
C ASN A 43 6.53 3.00 3.89
N TYR A 44 5.50 3.75 4.31
CA TYR A 44 5.58 4.73 5.40
C TYR A 44 4.55 4.43 6.51
N LEU A 45 4.35 3.14 6.79
CA LEU A 45 3.64 2.70 7.99
C LEU A 45 4.42 3.10 9.26
N ASP A 46 3.73 3.19 10.39
CA ASP A 46 4.35 3.41 11.70
C ASP A 46 3.87 2.36 12.72
N GLN A 47 4.27 2.53 13.99
CA GLN A 47 3.88 1.61 15.06
C GLN A 47 2.35 1.50 15.22
N SER A 48 1.61 2.60 15.05
CA SER A 48 0.15 2.57 15.14
C SER A 48 -0.48 1.74 14.02
N SER A 49 0.09 1.78 12.81
CA SER A 49 -0.31 0.90 11.72
C SER A 49 -0.05 -0.57 12.05
N CYS A 50 1.12 -0.90 12.60
CA CYS A 50 1.47 -2.26 13.02
C CYS A 50 0.48 -2.83 14.03
N ASP A 51 0.05 -2.01 14.99
CA ASP A 51 -0.91 -2.42 16.01
C ASP A 51 -2.29 -2.70 15.39
N LEU A 52 -2.73 -1.85 14.45
CA LEU A 52 -3.97 -2.06 13.70
C LEU A 52 -3.92 -3.30 12.79
N PHE A 53 -2.80 -3.56 12.10
CA PHE A 53 -2.65 -4.78 11.30
C PHE A 53 -2.89 -6.04 12.15
N LYS A 54 -2.31 -6.08 13.36
CA LYS A 54 -2.49 -7.19 14.29
C LYS A 54 -3.92 -7.26 14.82
N GLN A 55 -4.50 -6.12 15.20
CA GLN A 55 -5.87 -6.05 15.71
C GLN A 55 -6.91 -6.54 14.68
N HIS A 56 -6.71 -6.22 13.41
CA HIS A 56 -7.63 -6.54 12.32
C HIS A 56 -7.26 -7.82 11.55
N GLU A 57 -6.21 -8.54 11.98
CA GLU A 57 -5.68 -9.72 11.29
C GLU A 57 -5.47 -9.48 9.78
N ALA A 58 -5.02 -8.28 9.44
CA ALA A 58 -4.84 -7.83 8.07
C ALA A 58 -3.43 -8.15 7.55
N TYR A 59 -3.31 -8.30 6.23
CA TYR A 59 -2.06 -8.63 5.56
C TYR A 59 -1.32 -7.37 5.12
N PHE A 60 -0.01 -7.39 5.32
CA PHE A 60 0.90 -6.40 4.78
C PHE A 60 1.69 -7.00 3.62
N VAL A 61 1.55 -6.42 2.42
CA VAL A 61 2.21 -6.90 1.19
C VAL A 61 3.22 -5.85 0.70
N PRO A 62 4.47 -5.90 1.20
CA PRO A 62 5.52 -5.00 0.75
C PRO A 62 6.02 -5.41 -0.64
N THR A 63 6.14 -4.43 -1.54
CA THR A 63 6.58 -4.64 -2.93
C THR A 63 7.99 -4.12 -3.18
N LEU A 64 8.89 -4.26 -2.21
CA LEU A 64 10.25 -3.66 -2.20
C LEU A 64 11.06 -3.92 -3.48
N ALA A 65 10.92 -5.09 -4.12
CA ALA A 65 11.62 -5.41 -5.36
C ALA A 65 11.38 -4.38 -6.47
N THR A 66 10.16 -3.86 -6.61
CA THR A 66 9.82 -2.88 -7.65
C THR A 66 10.58 -1.56 -7.46
N TYR A 67 10.72 -1.16 -6.20
CA TYR A 67 11.44 0.05 -5.82
C TYR A 67 12.94 -0.03 -6.08
N PHE A 68 13.52 -1.24 -6.11
CA PHE A 68 14.92 -1.46 -6.51
C PHE A 68 15.12 -1.55 -8.03
N ALA A 69 14.16 -2.14 -8.75
CA ALA A 69 14.25 -2.36 -10.19
C ALA A 69 13.95 -1.09 -11.00
N LEU A 70 12.89 -0.36 -10.63
CA LEU A 70 12.40 0.78 -11.42
C LEU A 70 13.43 1.92 -11.61
N PRO A 71 14.26 2.30 -10.62
CA PRO A 71 15.33 3.27 -10.84
C PRO A 71 16.39 2.84 -11.84
N LYS A 72 16.65 1.53 -11.96
CA LYS A 72 17.72 0.97 -12.79
C LYS A 72 17.25 0.66 -14.21
N GLU A 73 16.06 0.10 -14.32
CA GLU A 73 15.55 -0.51 -15.55
C GLU A 73 14.35 0.25 -16.12
N GLY A 74 13.71 1.11 -15.33
CA GLY A 74 12.43 1.73 -15.67
C GLY A 74 12.46 2.52 -16.98
N LEU A 75 13.54 3.28 -17.24
CA LEU A 75 13.69 4.01 -18.50
C LEU A 75 13.75 3.06 -19.71
N ALA A 76 14.57 2.00 -19.62
CA ALA A 76 14.70 1.01 -20.68
C ALA A 76 13.40 0.21 -20.88
N ALA A 77 12.63 0.02 -19.81
CA ALA A 77 11.30 -0.60 -19.83
C ALA A 77 10.17 0.32 -20.31
N GLY A 78 10.47 1.56 -20.72
CA GLY A 78 9.50 2.49 -21.30
C GLY A 78 8.80 3.43 -20.32
N LEU A 79 9.23 3.51 -19.06
CA LEU A 79 8.70 4.50 -18.13
C LEU A 79 9.21 5.90 -18.46
N HIS A 80 8.32 6.88 -18.29
CA HIS A 80 8.69 8.27 -18.46
C HIS A 80 9.74 8.69 -17.42
N PRO A 81 10.75 9.51 -17.78
CA PRO A 81 11.82 9.92 -16.86
C PRO A 81 11.32 10.53 -15.54
N SER A 82 10.22 11.27 -15.58
CA SER A 82 9.62 11.85 -14.37
C SER A 82 9.07 10.80 -13.39
N MET A 83 8.72 9.59 -13.84
CA MET A 83 8.30 8.50 -12.95
C MET A 83 9.50 7.85 -12.28
N VAL A 84 10.56 7.58 -13.05
CA VAL A 84 11.81 7.01 -12.54
C VAL A 84 12.45 7.94 -11.50
N ALA A 85 12.46 9.25 -11.78
CA ALA A 85 12.99 10.26 -10.87
C ALA A 85 12.25 10.31 -9.52
N LYS A 86 10.92 10.11 -9.51
CA LYS A 86 10.12 10.11 -8.27
C LYS A 86 10.48 8.96 -7.33
N ILE A 87 10.88 7.81 -7.89
CA ILE A 87 11.17 6.60 -7.11
C ILE A 87 12.56 6.70 -6.47
N GLY A 88 13.53 7.23 -7.21
CA GLY A 88 14.92 7.35 -6.75
C GLY A 88 15.11 8.23 -5.51
N ILE A 89 14.17 9.12 -5.17
CA ILE A 89 14.29 10.08 -4.06
C ILE A 89 13.92 9.47 -2.69
N HIS A 90 13.19 8.35 -2.66
CA HIS A 90 12.52 7.90 -1.44
C HIS A 90 13.04 6.61 -0.80
N LEU A 91 13.93 5.86 -1.46
CA LEU A 91 14.44 4.57 -0.96
C LEU A 91 15.91 4.55 -0.60
N ILE A 92 16.62 5.64 -0.86
CA ILE A 92 18.02 5.82 -0.52
C ILE A 92 18.08 6.95 0.49
N GLY A 93 18.01 6.58 1.77
CA GLY A 93 18.53 7.39 2.86
C GLY A 93 20.08 7.37 2.87
N VAL A 94 20.68 7.48 1.69
CA VAL A 94 22.11 7.72 1.42
C VAL A 94 22.20 8.75 0.29
#